data_AF-A0A3G9J9S5-F1
#
_entry.id   AF-A0A3G9J9S5-F1
#
_cell.length_a   1.000
_cell.length_b   1.000
_cell.length_c   1.000
_cell.angle_alpha   90.00
_cell.angle_beta   90.00
_cell.angle_gamma   90.00
#
_symmetry.space_group_name_H-M   'P 1'
#
loop_
_entity.id
_entity.type
_entity.pdbx_description
1 polymer ?
#
loop_
_entity_poly.entity_id
_entity_poly.type
_entity_poly.pdbx_seq_one_letter_code
_entity_poly.pdbx_strand_id
1 'polypeptide(L)' 'MKKKKRKMVSFSLDPEVYERLHQYAFEQHQSMSSALTSWIMNAKVKYDVSWRQESLFDHEPDE' A
#
# COMPACT_ATOMS: atom_id res chain seq x y z
N MET A 1 -13.19 17.22 14.93
CA MET A 1 -12.11 16.37 14.35
C MET A 1 -11.71 16.92 12.99
N LYS A 2 -10.44 17.30 12.77
CA LYS A 2 -9.96 17.72 11.44
C LYS A 2 -10.00 16.50 10.50
N LYS A 3 -10.80 16.56 9.42
CA LYS A 3 -10.81 15.51 8.38
C LYS A 3 -9.40 15.42 7.77
N LYS A 4 -8.73 14.28 7.90
CA LYS A 4 -7.46 14.02 7.22
C LYS A 4 -7.70 14.13 5.71
N LYS A 5 -6.96 15.00 5.02
CA LYS A 5 -7.06 15.16 3.57
C LYS A 5 -6.54 13.89 2.90
N ARG A 6 -7.40 13.20 2.13
CA ARG A 6 -6.98 12.05 1.32
C ARG A 6 -6.07 12.54 0.19
N LYS A 7 -5.05 11.75 -0.14
CA LYS A 7 -4.17 11.99 -1.30
C LYS A 7 -4.64 11.12 -2.45
N MET A 8 -4.72 11.70 -3.65
CA MET A 8 -5.04 10.97 -4.88
C MET A 8 -3.74 10.43 -5.47
N VAL A 9 -3.80 9.21 -5.99
CA VAL A 9 -2.67 8.54 -6.64
C VAL A 9 -3.13 8.11 -8.03
N SER A 10 -2.32 8.41 -9.05
CA SER A 10 -2.56 8.05 -10.44
C SER A 10 -1.30 7.42 -11.03
N PHE A 11 -1.44 6.30 -11.72
CA PHE A 11 -0.36 5.63 -12.43
C PHE A 11 -0.93 4.82 -13.60
N SER A 12 -0.07 4.51 -14.56
CA SER A 12 -0.40 3.68 -15.71
C SER A 12 -0.01 2.23 -15.43
N LEU A 13 -0.77 1.30 -16.01
CA LEU A 13 -0.49 -0.13 -16.00
C LEU A 13 -0.35 -0.63 -17.42
N ASP A 14 0.48 -1.65 -17.62
CA ASP A 14 0.44 -2.40 -18.86
C ASP A 14 -0.97 -2.98 -19.08
N PRO A 15 -1.47 -3.05 -20.33
CA PRO A 15 -2.82 -3.52 -20.60
C PRO A 15 -3.12 -4.90 -20.01
N GLU A 16 -2.17 -5.82 -20.08
CA GLU A 16 -2.31 -7.16 -19.50
C GLU A 16 -2.48 -7.12 -17.97
N VAL A 17 -1.70 -6.27 -17.29
CA VAL A 17 -1.76 -6.12 -15.84
C VAL A 17 -3.09 -5.49 -15.40
N TYR A 18 -3.58 -4.52 -16.18
CA TYR A 18 -4.88 -3.90 -15.98
C TYR A 18 -6.01 -4.94 -16.06
N GLU A 19 -6.03 -5.77 -17.10
CA GLU A 19 -7.05 -6.80 -17.29
C GLU A 19 -7.02 -7.84 -16.17
N ARG A 20 -5.84 -8.30 -15.77
CA ARG A 20 -5.68 -9.23 -14.64
C ARG A 20 -6.17 -8.62 -13.32
N LEU A 21 -5.86 -7.35 -13.05
CA LEU A 21 -6.35 -6.65 -11.87
C LEU A 21 -7.88 -6.51 -11.89
N HIS A 22 -8.46 -6.22 -13.05
CA HIS A 22 -9.90 -6.10 -13.22
C HIS A 22 -10.61 -7.45 -12.98
N GLN A 23 -10.10 -8.54 -13.57
CA GLN A 23 -10.61 -9.90 -13.34
C GLN A 23 -10.52 -10.29 -11.87
N TYR A 24 -9.36 -10.09 -11.24
CA TYR A 24 -9.17 -10.38 -9.82
C TYR A 24 -10.14 -9.59 -8.93
N ALA A 25 -10.31 -8.29 -9.20
CA ALA A 25 -11.25 -7.46 -8.44
C ALA A 25 -12.70 -7.96 -8.59
N PHE A 26 -13.08 -8.37 -9.80
CA PHE A 26 -14.40 -8.94 -10.08
C PHE A 26 -14.64 -10.25 -9.30
N GLU A 27 -13.69 -11.18 -9.33
CA GLU A 27 -13.76 -12.46 -8.60
C GLU A 27 -13.88 -12.27 -7.08
N GLN A 28 -13.24 -11.24 -6.53
CA GLN A 28 -13.28 -10.92 -5.11
C GLN A 28 -14.48 -10.04 -4.71
N HIS A 29 -15.37 -9.71 -5.65
CA HIS A 29 -16.49 -8.78 -5.45
C HIS A 29 -16.04 -7.41 -4.88
N GLN A 30 -14.90 -6.92 -5.33
CA GLN A 30 -14.29 -5.67 -4.89
C GLN A 30 -14.08 -4.71 -6.06
N SER A 31 -13.93 -3.41 -5.76
CA SER A 31 -13.40 -2.47 -6.75
C SER A 31 -11.90 -2.70 -6.96
N MET A 32 -11.38 -2.38 -8.15
CA MET A 32 -9.93 -2.44 -8.42
C MET A 32 -9.11 -1.63 -7.40
N SER A 33 -9.61 -0.46 -6.99
CA SER A 33 -8.96 0.38 -5.98
C SER A 33 -8.91 -0.29 -4.61
N SER A 34 -9.96 -1.01 -4.21
CA SER A 34 -10.01 -1.78 -2.98
C SER A 34 -9.10 -3.00 -3.04
N ALA A 35 -9.10 -3.72 -4.16
CA ALA A 35 -8.24 -4.87 -4.39
C ALA A 35 -6.75 -4.47 -4.33
N LEU A 36 -6.36 -3.39 -5.03
CA LEU A 36 -5.01 -2.86 -5.01
C LEU A 36 -4.60 -2.40 -3.60
N THR A 37 -5.48 -1.68 -2.90
CA THR A 37 -5.20 -1.22 -1.53
C THR A 37 -4.98 -2.39 -0.59
N SER A 38 -5.84 -3.42 -0.68
CA SER A 38 -5.74 -4.63 0.13
C SER A 38 -4.46 -5.40 -0.17
N TRP A 39 -4.10 -5.53 -1.45
CA TRP A 39 -2.85 -6.15 -1.86
C TRP A 39 -1.64 -5.42 -1.30
N ILE A 40 -1.59 -4.08 -1.40
CA ILE A 40 -0.48 -3.27 -0.85
C ILE A 40 -0.40 -3.46 0.68
N MET A 41 -1.53 -3.42 1.39
CA MET A 41 -1.53 -3.59 2.85
C MET A 41 -1.10 -4.99 3.27
N ASN A 42 -1.54 -6.03 2.55
CA ASN A 42 -1.16 -7.42 2.84
C ASN A 42 0.28 -7.73 2.45
N ALA A 43 0.75 -7.20 1.32
CA ALA A 43 2.14 -7.28 0.90
C ALA A 43 3.04 -6.58 1.92
N LYS A 44 2.63 -5.40 2.39
CA LYS A 44 3.34 -4.66 3.43
C LYS A 44 3.42 -5.46 4.71
N VAL A 45 2.32 -6.02 5.24
CA VAL A 45 2.38 -6.87 6.46
C VAL A 45 3.33 -8.07 6.31
N LYS A 46 3.52 -8.59 5.10
CA LYS A 46 4.48 -9.70 4.84
C LYS A 46 5.95 -9.24 4.85
N TYR A 47 6.23 -7.95 4.67
CA TYR A 47 7.59 -7.38 4.62
C TYR A 47 7.84 -6.24 5.64
N ASP A 48 6.85 -5.85 6.46
CA ASP A 48 6.96 -4.84 7.52
C ASP A 48 7.54 -5.49 8.78
N VAL A 49 8.80 -5.91 8.67
CA VAL A 49 9.76 -5.58 9.71
C VAL A 49 10.44 -4.29 9.21
N SER A 50 10.22 -3.17 9.88
CA SER A 50 11.08 -1.98 9.84
C SER A 50 11.10 -1.09 8.58
N TRP A 51 10.07 -0.27 8.34
CA TRP A 51 10.33 1.13 7.85
C TRP A 51 10.08 2.18 8.94
N ARG A 52 9.50 1.77 10.07
CA ARG A 52 9.31 2.62 11.26
C ARG A 52 10.33 2.36 12.37
N GLN A 53 11.21 1.36 12.21
CA GLN A 53 12.25 1.02 13.17
C GLN A 53 13.57 1.75 12.90
N GLU A 54 13.75 2.45 11.78
CA GLU A 54 14.93 3.30 11.56
C GLU A 54 15.00 4.50 12.54
N SER A 55 13.87 4.88 13.16
CA SER A 55 13.87 5.95 14.17
C SER A 55 14.32 5.51 15.57
N LEU A 56 14.56 4.21 15.80
CA LEU A 56 15.08 3.71 17.09
C LEU A 56 16.61 3.60 17.12
N PHE A 57 17.30 3.89 16.01
CA PHE A 57 18.77 3.81 15.90
C PHE A 57 19.44 5.16 15.56
N ASP A 58 18.68 6.26 15.48
CA ASP A 58 19.21 7.61 15.22
C ASP A 58 19.63 8.35 16.52
N HIS A 59 19.80 7.62 17.62
CA HIS A 59 20.35 8.19 18.84
C HIS A 59 21.14 7.17 19.65
N GLU A 60 22.47 7.24 19.56
CA GLU A 60 23.41 7.22 20.68
C GLU A 60 24.84 7.46 20.14
N PRO A 61 25.81 8.00 20.92
CA PRO A 61 25.73 8.53 22.28
C PRO A 61 26.37 9.95 22.42
N ASP A 62 25.94 10.73 23.40
CA ASP A 62 26.80 11.78 23.99
C ASP A 62 26.88 11.51 25.51
N GLU A 63 27.78 10.60 25.89
CA GLU A 63 28.41 10.56 27.22
C GLU A 63 29.89 10.95 27.08
#